data_AF-A0A919I8R2-F1
#
_entry.id   AF-A0A919I8R2-F1
#
_cell.length_a   1.000
_cell.length_b   1.000
_cell.length_c   1.000
_cell.angle_alpha   90.00
_cell.angle_beta   90.00
_cell.angle_gamma   90.00
#
_symmetry.space_group_name_H-M   'P 1'
#
loop_
_entity.id
_entity.type
_entity.pdbx_description
1 polymer ?
#
loop_
_entity_poly.entity_id
_entity_poly.type
_entity_poly.pdbx_seq_one_letter_code
_entity_poly.pdbx_strand_id
1 'polypeptide(L)'
;MTDGKVWMTENLSINVTDSYCQQDDTLNCNRYGRLYTWKAAILGCSSLGDGWRLPTDEEWKTLAKSYGGIYDDSDDKGKSSYVNLMQDGKAEFNAVLGGNREANGAYERLEAHGFYWSSTEHDSTEAWFYNFAKGPTLLNHHTGDKKRAVSVRCIK
;
A
#
# COMPACT_ATOMS: atom_id res chain seq x y z
N MET A 1 3.53 -12.58 9.85
CA MET A 1 2.48 -11.71 10.41
C MET A 1 1.49 -12.55 11.21
N THR A 2 0.72 -11.96 12.12
CA THR A 2 -0.23 -12.69 12.99
C THR A 2 -1.44 -13.28 12.23
N ASP A 3 -1.63 -12.89 10.98
CA ASP A 3 -2.65 -13.38 10.06
C ASP A 3 -2.26 -14.69 9.32
N GLY A 4 -1.08 -15.24 9.59
CA GLY A 4 -0.58 -16.46 8.94
C GLY A 4 -0.11 -16.28 7.50
N LYS A 5 -0.03 -15.04 7.00
CA LYS A 5 0.54 -14.71 5.68
C LYS A 5 1.97 -14.21 5.79
N VAL A 6 2.73 -14.38 4.71
CA VAL A 6 4.05 -13.78 4.57
C VAL A 6 3.89 -12.49 3.78
N TRP A 7 4.01 -11.36 4.47
CA TRP A 7 4.00 -10.04 3.86
C TRP A 7 5.42 -9.57 3.57
N MET A 8 5.60 -8.83 2.48
CA MET A 8 6.78 -7.99 2.34
C MET A 8 6.82 -6.96 3.47
N THR A 9 8.02 -6.65 3.95
CA THR A 9 8.28 -5.58 4.93
C THR A 9 8.89 -4.33 4.27
N GLU A 10 9.23 -4.42 2.99
CA GLU A 10 9.72 -3.32 2.15
C GLU A 10 8.83 -3.12 0.91
N ASN A 11 8.85 -1.91 0.35
CA ASN A 11 7.98 -1.60 -0.79
C ASN A 11 8.55 -2.27 -2.03
N LEU A 12 7.67 -2.82 -2.87
CA LEU A 12 8.11 -3.42 -4.12
C LEU A 12 8.90 -2.40 -4.94
N SER A 13 10.07 -2.79 -5.44
CA SER A 13 10.95 -1.91 -6.23
C SER A 13 11.38 -2.55 -7.56
N ILE A 14 10.48 -3.32 -8.18
CA ILE A 14 10.71 -3.92 -9.50
C ILE A 14 10.30 -2.93 -10.58
N ASN A 15 11.21 -2.67 -11.53
CA ASN A 15 10.88 -1.85 -12.68
C ASN A 15 10.03 -2.63 -13.69
N VAL A 16 8.76 -2.25 -13.79
CA VAL A 16 7.82 -2.68 -14.82
C VAL A 16 7.21 -1.48 -15.53
N THR A 17 6.58 -1.70 -16.68
CA THR A 17 5.77 -0.65 -17.34
C THR A 17 4.73 -0.09 -16.37
N ASP A 18 4.55 1.22 -16.39
CA ASP A 18 3.65 1.97 -15.50
C ASP A 18 3.98 1.84 -14.00
N SER A 19 5.28 1.69 -13.71
CA SER A 19 5.87 1.90 -12.38
C SER A 19 6.82 3.10 -12.39
N TYR A 20 6.84 3.87 -11.30
CA TYR A 20 7.52 5.16 -11.23
C TYR A 20 8.33 5.27 -9.94
N CYS A 21 9.44 6.00 -10.01
CA CYS A 21 10.04 6.54 -8.79
C CYS A 21 9.30 7.80 -8.38
N GLN A 22 9.22 8.07 -7.08
CA GLN A 22 8.59 9.31 -6.64
C GLN A 22 9.38 10.53 -7.15
N GLN A 23 8.68 11.48 -7.78
CA GLN A 23 9.28 12.61 -8.50
C GLN A 23 10.25 12.21 -9.63
N ASP A 24 10.11 10.99 -10.17
CA ASP A 24 11.02 10.42 -11.18
C ASP A 24 12.50 10.36 -10.75
N ASP A 25 12.76 10.39 -9.44
CA ASP A 25 14.10 10.34 -8.86
C ASP A 25 14.43 8.93 -8.33
N THR A 26 15.48 8.31 -8.86
CA THR A 26 15.97 7.00 -8.42
C THR A 26 16.35 6.93 -6.94
N LEU A 27 16.76 8.04 -6.31
CA LEU A 27 17.03 8.09 -4.88
C LEU A 27 15.74 7.88 -4.07
N ASN A 28 14.62 8.40 -4.56
CA ASN A 28 13.33 8.18 -3.94
C ASN A 28 12.83 6.75 -4.14
N CYS A 29 13.19 6.08 -5.25
CA CYS A 29 12.95 4.64 -5.40
C CYS A 29 13.66 3.81 -4.33
N ASN A 30 14.90 4.17 -3.99
CA ASN A 30 15.65 3.45 -2.96
C ASN A 30 15.06 3.68 -1.56
N ARG A 31 14.52 4.88 -1.30
CA ARG A 31 13.98 5.24 0.01
C ARG A 31 12.53 4.79 0.22
N TYR A 32 11.70 4.88 -0.81
CA TYR A 32 10.25 4.68 -0.69
C TYR A 32 9.75 3.47 -1.49
N GLY A 33 10.61 2.80 -2.26
CA GLY A 33 10.19 1.86 -3.30
C GLY A 33 9.58 2.58 -4.50
N ARG A 34 8.99 1.79 -5.41
CA ARG A 34 8.30 2.32 -6.60
C ARG A 34 6.81 2.50 -6.35
N LEU A 35 6.21 3.39 -7.12
CA LEU A 35 4.76 3.56 -7.23
C LEU A 35 4.27 2.83 -8.48
N TYR A 36 3.15 2.13 -8.39
CA TYR A 36 2.61 1.30 -9.47
C TYR A 36 1.16 1.64 -9.73
N THR A 37 0.78 1.75 -11.01
CA THR A 37 -0.63 1.63 -11.38
C THR A 37 -1.17 0.27 -10.94
N TRP A 38 -2.49 0.11 -10.84
CA TRP A 38 -3.08 -1.13 -10.33
C TRP A 38 -2.67 -2.36 -11.14
N LYS A 39 -2.66 -2.24 -12.48
CA LYS A 39 -2.18 -3.32 -13.37
C LYS A 39 -0.68 -3.60 -13.18
N ALA A 40 0.13 -2.55 -13.03
CA ALA A 40 1.56 -2.68 -12.77
C ALA A 40 1.84 -3.32 -11.39
N ALA A 41 0.98 -3.10 -10.40
CA ALA A 41 1.10 -3.69 -9.07
C ALA A 41 0.88 -5.22 -9.10
N ILE A 42 -0.14 -5.67 -9.83
CA ILE A 42 -0.41 -7.10 -10.07
C ILE A 42 0.77 -7.76 -10.80
N LEU A 43 1.24 -7.12 -11.89
CA LEU A 43 2.37 -7.62 -12.65
C LEU A 43 3.66 -7.65 -11.81
N GLY A 44 3.91 -6.59 -11.05
CA GLY A 44 5.07 -6.45 -10.18
C GLY A 44 5.14 -7.58 -9.15
N CYS A 45 4.06 -7.83 -8.42
CA CYS A 45 4.05 -8.91 -7.43
C CYS A 45 4.17 -10.30 -8.06
N SER A 46 3.45 -10.57 -9.17
CA SER A 46 3.52 -11.87 -9.83
C SER A 46 4.89 -12.15 -10.46
N SER A 47 5.64 -11.12 -10.85
CA SER A 47 6.99 -11.25 -11.40
C SER A 47 8.03 -11.74 -10.38
N LEU A 48 7.74 -11.68 -9.08
CA LEU A 48 8.60 -12.25 -8.03
C LEU A 48 8.63 -13.79 -8.05
N GLY A 49 7.67 -14.45 -8.72
CA GLY A 49 7.55 -15.90 -8.71
C GLY A 49 7.04 -16.46 -7.37
N ASP A 50 7.14 -17.77 -7.17
CA ASP A 50 6.92 -18.46 -5.88
C ASP A 50 5.61 -18.15 -5.15
N GLY A 51 4.55 -17.89 -5.92
CA GLY A 51 3.21 -17.59 -5.38
C GLY A 51 3.03 -16.18 -4.83
N TRP A 52 4.03 -15.30 -4.95
CA TRP A 52 3.88 -13.89 -4.59
C TRP A 52 2.81 -13.22 -5.44
N ARG A 53 1.95 -12.45 -4.78
CA ARG A 53 0.88 -11.70 -5.43
C ARG A 53 0.52 -10.45 -4.65
N LEU A 54 -0.26 -9.59 -5.29
CA LEU A 54 -0.88 -8.46 -4.62
C LEU A 54 -1.95 -9.00 -3.62
N PRO A 55 -2.01 -8.47 -2.38
CA PRO A 55 -2.99 -8.88 -1.38
C PRO A 55 -4.40 -8.45 -1.76
N THR A 56 -5.39 -9.22 -1.35
CA THR A 56 -6.81 -8.85 -1.44
C THR A 56 -7.19 -7.85 -0.33
N ASP A 57 -8.35 -7.22 -0.45
CA ASP A 57 -8.91 -6.31 0.57
C ASP A 57 -9.17 -7.08 1.88
N GLU A 58 -9.68 -8.30 1.80
CA GLU A 58 -9.92 -9.18 2.95
C GLU A 58 -8.64 -9.55 3.70
N GLU A 59 -7.53 -9.76 2.99
CA GLU A 59 -6.22 -10.01 3.62
C GLU A 59 -5.69 -8.75 4.30
N TRP A 60 -5.83 -7.59 3.68
CA TRP A 60 -5.50 -6.33 4.31
C TRP A 60 -6.37 -6.05 5.55
N LYS A 61 -7.69 -6.28 5.48
CA LYS A 61 -8.59 -6.16 6.64
C LYS A 61 -8.17 -7.10 7.76
N THR A 62 -7.81 -8.34 7.44
CA THR A 62 -7.34 -9.34 8.42
C THR A 62 -6.05 -8.89 9.10
N LEU A 63 -5.08 -8.38 8.33
CA LEU A 63 -3.86 -7.77 8.87
C LEU A 63 -4.21 -6.59 9.79
N ALA A 64 -4.98 -5.62 9.30
CA ALA A 64 -5.33 -4.41 10.05
C ALA A 64 -6.07 -4.73 11.36
N LYS A 65 -7.02 -5.68 11.32
CA LYS A 65 -7.81 -6.13 12.47
C LYS A 65 -6.95 -6.75 13.57
N SER A 66 -5.87 -7.42 13.22
CA SER A 66 -4.90 -7.95 14.20
C SER A 66 -4.21 -6.85 15.02
N TYR A 67 -4.27 -5.61 14.55
CA TYR A 67 -3.64 -4.44 15.17
C TYR A 67 -4.63 -3.32 15.54
N GLY A 68 -5.93 -3.61 15.54
CA GLY A 68 -6.98 -2.68 15.97
C GLY A 68 -8.05 -2.39 14.93
N GLY A 69 -7.84 -2.72 13.66
CA GLY A 69 -8.80 -2.51 12.57
C GLY A 69 -8.60 -1.20 11.81
N ILE A 70 -9.32 -1.07 10.70
CA ILE A 70 -9.39 0.16 9.89
C ILE A 70 -10.44 1.13 10.46
N TYR A 71 -10.49 2.35 9.93
CA TYR A 71 -11.38 3.42 10.37
C TYR A 71 -12.85 3.00 10.61
N ASP A 72 -13.44 2.26 9.67
CA ASP A 72 -14.85 1.85 9.76
C ASP A 72 -15.08 0.63 10.66
N ASP A 73 -14.04 -0.18 10.90
CA ASP A 73 -14.11 -1.44 11.63
C ASP A 73 -13.51 -1.36 13.05
N SER A 74 -13.15 -0.16 13.53
CA SER A 74 -12.57 0.04 14.87
C SER A 74 -13.18 1.18 15.67
N ASP A 75 -13.17 1.02 17.00
CA ASP A 75 -13.62 2.03 17.96
C ASP A 75 -12.74 3.28 17.93
N ASP A 76 -11.45 3.11 17.68
CA ASP A 76 -10.45 4.19 17.70
C ASP A 76 -10.17 4.78 16.31
N LYS A 77 -11.02 4.48 15.33
CA LYS A 77 -10.96 5.04 13.98
C LYS A 77 -9.63 4.79 13.27
N GLY A 78 -9.13 3.56 13.37
CA GLY A 78 -7.94 3.06 12.69
C GLY A 78 -6.60 3.51 13.30
N LYS A 79 -6.63 4.16 14.47
CA LYS A 79 -5.43 4.75 15.08
C LYS A 79 -4.44 3.68 15.59
N SER A 80 -4.92 2.65 16.28
CA SER A 80 -4.08 1.56 16.77
C SER A 80 -3.42 0.82 15.61
N SER A 81 -4.17 0.56 14.53
CA SER A 81 -3.63 -0.15 13.38
C SER A 81 -2.57 0.68 12.67
N TYR A 82 -2.80 2.00 12.49
CA TYR A 82 -1.78 2.92 12.00
C TYR A 82 -0.51 2.83 12.83
N VAL A 83 -0.58 3.03 14.15
CA VAL A 83 0.61 3.06 15.01
C VAL A 83 1.39 1.74 14.96
N ASN A 84 0.70 0.60 14.97
CA ASN A 84 1.36 -0.70 15.01
C ASN A 84 1.96 -1.14 13.67
N LEU A 85 1.45 -0.67 12.54
CA LEU A 85 1.93 -1.05 11.20
C LEU A 85 3.00 -0.10 10.62
N MET A 86 3.23 1.07 11.24
CA MET A 86 4.32 1.98 10.87
C MET A 86 5.72 1.43 11.24
N GLN A 87 6.79 2.09 10.78
CA GLN A 87 8.20 1.68 10.95
C GLN A 87 8.66 1.41 12.40
N ASP A 88 8.07 2.10 13.39
CA ASP A 88 8.36 1.89 14.81
C ASP A 88 7.25 1.12 15.54
N GLY A 89 6.34 0.53 14.77
CA GLY A 89 5.21 -0.23 15.26
C GLY A 89 5.58 -1.69 15.61
N LYS A 90 4.66 -2.37 16.29
CA LYS A 90 4.88 -3.76 16.76
C LYS A 90 4.68 -4.81 15.67
N ALA A 91 4.20 -4.43 14.49
CA ALA A 91 3.83 -5.37 13.43
C ALA A 91 4.98 -5.69 12.46
N GLU A 92 6.08 -4.92 12.48
CA GLU A 92 7.20 -5.06 11.53
C GLU A 92 6.79 -4.91 10.05
N PHE A 93 5.58 -4.42 9.78
CA PHE A 93 5.09 -4.11 8.43
C PHE A 93 5.85 -2.95 7.78
N ASN A 94 6.36 -2.05 8.63
CA ASN A 94 7.17 -0.90 8.28
C ASN A 94 6.54 -0.01 7.21
N ALA A 95 5.26 0.36 7.37
CA ALA A 95 4.57 1.22 6.42
C ALA A 95 5.36 2.52 6.17
N VAL A 96 5.53 2.82 4.89
CA VAL A 96 6.24 3.98 4.35
C VAL A 96 5.24 4.98 3.78
N LEU A 97 5.44 6.27 4.07
CA LEU A 97 4.61 7.37 3.57
C LEU A 97 5.14 7.88 2.22
N GLY A 98 5.15 7.01 1.20
CA GLY A 98 5.72 7.28 -0.12
C GLY A 98 4.89 8.23 -1.01
N GLY A 99 3.71 8.65 -0.57
CA GLY A 99 2.79 9.43 -1.39
C GLY A 99 2.23 8.65 -2.57
N ASN A 100 1.88 9.36 -3.64
CA ASN A 100 1.32 8.79 -4.85
C ASN A 100 1.69 9.61 -6.10
N ARG A 101 1.36 9.04 -7.26
CA ARG A 101 1.34 9.73 -8.56
C ARG A 101 -0.05 9.64 -9.16
N GLU A 102 -0.68 10.77 -9.41
CA GLU A 102 -2.00 10.87 -10.02
C GLU A 102 -2.00 10.45 -11.49
N ALA A 103 -3.18 10.16 -12.04
CA ALA A 103 -3.33 9.74 -13.45
C ALA A 103 -2.84 10.82 -14.45
N ASN A 104 -2.88 12.10 -14.05
CA ASN A 104 -2.32 13.23 -14.82
C ASN A 104 -0.79 13.35 -14.68
N GLY A 105 -0.15 12.51 -13.86
CA GLY A 105 1.28 12.48 -13.62
C GLY A 105 1.80 13.35 -12.47
N ALA A 106 0.92 14.07 -11.76
CA ALA A 106 1.32 14.84 -10.58
C ALA A 106 1.71 13.91 -9.42
N TYR A 107 2.81 14.25 -8.74
CA TYR A 107 3.24 13.56 -7.53
C TYR A 107 2.72 14.29 -6.30
N GLU A 108 2.08 13.58 -5.39
CA GLU A 108 1.44 14.19 -4.23
C GLU A 108 1.69 13.40 -2.94
N ARG A 109 1.42 14.07 -1.81
CA ARG A 109 1.30 13.45 -0.47
C ARG A 109 2.54 12.74 0.07
N LEU A 110 3.72 12.98 -0.51
CA LEU A 110 4.99 12.47 0.00
C LEU A 110 5.16 12.84 1.48
N GLU A 111 5.56 11.87 2.30
CA GLU A 111 5.71 11.97 3.77
C GLU A 111 4.44 12.34 4.56
N ALA A 112 3.30 12.49 3.89
CA ALA A 112 1.99 12.76 4.50
C ALA A 112 1.07 11.53 4.46
N HIS A 113 1.14 10.73 3.38
CA HIS A 113 0.33 9.54 3.20
C HIS A 113 1.14 8.36 2.65
N GLY A 114 0.81 7.15 3.12
CA GLY A 114 1.26 5.90 2.55
C GLY A 114 0.08 5.18 1.92
N PHE A 115 0.09 5.03 0.59
CA PHE A 115 -0.98 4.37 -0.13
C PHE A 115 -0.55 3.01 -0.65
N TYR A 116 -1.41 2.00 -0.50
CA TYR A 116 -1.10 0.62 -0.87
C TYR A 116 -2.24 -0.05 -1.62
N TRP A 117 -1.95 -0.60 -2.79
CA TRP A 117 -2.98 -1.31 -3.56
C TRP A 117 -3.44 -2.61 -2.89
N SER A 118 -4.72 -2.91 -3.10
CA SER A 118 -5.31 -4.25 -3.01
C SER A 118 -5.58 -4.78 -4.42
N SER A 119 -5.54 -6.11 -4.60
CA SER A 119 -5.97 -6.79 -5.83
C SER A 119 -7.49 -6.87 -5.97
N THR A 120 -8.26 -6.45 -4.96
CA THR A 120 -9.73 -6.45 -5.03
C THR A 120 -10.18 -5.27 -5.89
N GLU A 121 -10.77 -5.60 -7.04
CA GLU A 121 -11.42 -4.64 -7.94
C GLU A 121 -12.74 -4.14 -7.32
N HIS A 122 -13.03 -2.84 -7.49
CA HIS A 122 -14.35 -2.28 -7.16
C HIS A 122 -15.25 -2.25 -8.39
N ASP A 123 -14.73 -1.71 -9.50
CA ASP A 123 -15.38 -1.67 -10.79
C ASP A 123 -14.34 -1.61 -11.93
N SER A 124 -14.79 -1.37 -13.17
CA SER A 124 -13.92 -1.32 -14.35
C SER A 124 -12.79 -0.28 -14.27
N THR A 125 -12.99 0.80 -13.52
CA THR A 125 -12.08 1.95 -13.39
C THR A 125 -11.39 2.04 -12.04
N GLU A 126 -11.98 1.48 -10.98
CA GLU A 126 -11.49 1.64 -9.61
C GLU A 126 -11.15 0.30 -8.92
N ALA A 127 -10.19 0.36 -8.00
CA ALA A 127 -9.84 -0.74 -7.11
C ALA A 127 -9.62 -0.24 -5.67
N TRP A 128 -9.66 -1.17 -4.72
CA TRP A 128 -9.43 -0.85 -3.31
C TRP A 128 -7.95 -0.55 -3.04
N PHE A 129 -7.70 0.43 -2.18
CA PHE A 129 -6.38 0.73 -1.64
C PHE A 129 -6.46 1.19 -0.18
N TYR A 130 -5.35 1.03 0.53
CA TYR A 130 -5.20 1.42 1.93
C TYR A 130 -4.44 2.73 2.04
N ASN A 131 -4.84 3.57 3.00
CA ASN A 131 -4.29 4.91 3.25
C ASN A 131 -3.85 5.02 4.71
N PHE A 132 -2.53 5.07 4.91
CA PHE A 132 -1.89 5.48 6.15
C PHE A 132 -1.77 7.00 6.16
N ALA A 133 -2.68 7.68 6.86
CA ALA A 133 -2.74 9.15 6.89
C ALA A 133 -2.06 9.70 8.14
N LYS A 134 -0.92 10.40 7.98
CA LYS A 134 -0.11 10.91 9.10
C LYS A 134 -0.80 11.97 9.93
N GLY A 135 -1.43 12.95 9.26
CA GLY A 135 -2.10 14.08 9.93
C GLY A 135 -3.12 13.63 10.98
N PRO A 136 -4.15 12.86 10.59
CA PRO A 136 -5.11 12.32 11.55
C PRO A 136 -4.62 11.06 12.29
N THR A 137 -3.49 10.46 11.89
CA THR A 137 -2.94 9.21 12.47
C THR A 137 -3.97 8.08 12.42
N LEU A 138 -4.38 7.69 11.22
CA LEU A 138 -5.34 6.61 11.00
C LEU A 138 -4.98 5.75 9.79
N LEU A 139 -5.46 4.52 9.83
CA LEU A 139 -5.53 3.63 8.68
C LEU A 139 -6.98 3.54 8.20
N ASN A 140 -7.19 3.84 6.92
CA ASN A 140 -8.47 3.60 6.25
C ASN A 140 -8.25 2.92 4.90
N HIS A 141 -9.34 2.50 4.26
CA HIS A 141 -9.34 2.08 2.87
C HIS A 141 -10.37 2.87 2.05
N HIS A 142 -10.08 3.01 0.75
CA HIS A 142 -10.94 3.69 -0.21
C HIS A 142 -10.82 2.99 -1.56
N THR A 143 -11.73 3.28 -2.47
CA THR A 143 -11.55 2.98 -3.89
C THR A 143 -10.84 4.14 -4.58
N GLY A 144 -10.14 3.87 -5.66
CA GLY A 144 -9.56 4.92 -6.50
C GLY A 144 -9.19 4.44 -7.89
N ASP A 145 -8.99 5.41 -8.78
CA ASP A 145 -8.67 5.19 -10.19
C ASP A 145 -7.43 4.28 -10.33
N LYS A 146 -7.59 3.17 -11.06
CA LYS A 146 -6.54 2.19 -11.36
C LYS A 146 -5.33 2.79 -12.10
N LYS A 147 -5.47 3.97 -12.72
CA LYS A 147 -4.40 4.72 -13.38
C LYS A 147 -3.54 5.54 -12.42
N ARG A 148 -3.99 5.78 -11.19
CA ARG A 148 -3.14 6.34 -10.13
C ARG A 148 -2.06 5.32 -9.77
N ALA A 149 -0.86 5.78 -9.45
CA ALA A 149 0.21 4.92 -8.98
C ALA A 149 0.49 5.11 -7.49
N VAL A 150 0.52 4.00 -6.75
CA VAL A 150 0.78 3.96 -5.30
C VAL A 150 1.73 2.83 -4.93
N SER A 151 2.14 2.75 -3.66
CA SER A 151 3.07 1.73 -3.19
C SER A 151 2.44 0.34 -3.21
N VAL A 152 3.29 -0.69 -3.16
CA VAL A 152 2.87 -2.09 -3.23
C VAL A 152 3.59 -2.91 -2.17
N ARG A 153 2.83 -3.74 -1.48
CA ARG A 153 3.27 -4.80 -0.58
C ARG A 153 2.72 -6.11 -1.11
N CYS A 154 3.60 -7.03 -1.51
CA CYS A 154 3.19 -8.35 -1.97
C CYS A 154 3.06 -9.32 -0.79
N ILE A 155 2.28 -10.38 -1.00
CA ILE A 155 2.08 -11.45 -0.02
C ILE A 155 2.23 -12.84 -0.64
N LYS A 156 2.48 -13.85 0.20
CA LYS A 156 2.34 -15.28 -0.12
C LYS A 156 1.73 -16.06 1.06
#